data_AF-A0A8D0D3T8-F1
#
_entry.id   AF-A0A8D0D3T8-F1
#
_cell.length_a   1.000
_cell.length_b   1.000
_cell.length_c   1.000
_cell.angle_alpha   90.00
_cell.angle_beta   90.00
_cell.angle_gamma   90.00
#
_symmetry.space_group_name_H-M   'P 1'
#
loop_
_entity.id
_entity.type
_entity.pdbx_description
1 polymer ?
#
loop_
_entity_poly.entity_id
_entity_poly.type
_entity_poly.pdbx_seq_one_letter_code
_entity_poly.pdbx_strand_id
1 'polypeptide(L)'
;MMSAAQSQTTLESKLEALQCHFTWDLESSRPIPLRLRDHLEDIGTEEGNSWLGHIYNLRGFVQYKLGFTEDAQSFFNKAAEAFRRIRNADEGPWLVVNYGNLAWLHHHLGDQAESQAYLSKVDALMNKYPSPSQDQLHPEIYAEKAWTLMTFSTDKTLAVDYFQRAIRMQPDMVEWNSSYVLGLVDAFKYSDTGLEADLLKKMRMAKEQDPENLYLAAHYLTLRADRERKIEDEARELARKVLRNPVSSYSGIKPLLEVYINHVSIDEAINWQRRLWKNIQMSVI
;
A
#
# COMPACT_ATOMS: atom_id res chain seq x y z
N MET A 1 14.36 -14.70 40.09
CA MET A 1 14.13 -15.47 38.85
C MET A 1 12.66 -15.31 38.50
N MET A 2 12.34 -14.73 37.35
CA MET A 2 10.96 -14.74 36.82
C MET A 2 10.63 -16.17 36.35
N SER A 3 9.38 -16.62 36.54
CA SER A 3 8.95 -17.94 36.07
C SER A 3 8.75 -17.94 34.55
N ALA A 4 8.85 -19.11 33.89
CA ALA A 4 8.65 -19.24 32.44
C ALA A 4 7.28 -18.71 31.97
N ALA A 5 6.24 -18.95 32.78
CA ALA A 5 4.89 -18.42 32.51
C ALA A 5 4.84 -16.89 32.63
N GLN A 6 5.54 -16.29 33.59
CA GLN A 6 5.59 -14.84 33.78
C GLN A 6 6.44 -14.14 32.70
N SER A 7 7.50 -14.79 32.21
CA SER A 7 8.26 -14.27 31.06
C SER A 7 7.46 -14.33 29.77
N GLN A 8 6.67 -15.39 29.58
CA GLN A 8 5.82 -15.55 28.39
C GLN A 8 4.69 -14.51 28.36
N THR A 9 3.98 -14.30 29.47
CA THR A 9 2.93 -13.27 29.55
C THR A 9 3.49 -11.85 29.38
N THR A 10 4.71 -11.59 29.88
CA THR A 10 5.39 -10.29 29.66
C THR A 10 5.73 -10.08 28.19
N LEU A 11 6.15 -11.13 27.49
CA LEU A 11 6.49 -11.05 26.06
C LEU A 11 5.25 -10.84 25.19
N GLU A 12 4.18 -11.60 25.43
CA GLU A 12 2.89 -11.44 24.73
C GLU A 12 2.38 -10.00 24.87
N SER A 13 2.39 -9.43 26.07
CA SER A 13 1.94 -8.03 26.27
C SER A 13 2.77 -7.00 25.49
N LYS A 14 4.07 -7.25 25.27
CA LYS A 14 4.92 -6.39 24.45
C LYS A 14 4.60 -6.54 22.97
N LEU A 15 4.34 -7.76 22.51
CA LEU A 15 3.97 -8.06 21.13
C LEU A 15 2.61 -7.43 20.78
N GLU A 16 1.64 -7.48 21.70
CA GLU A 16 0.32 -6.85 21.55
C GLU A 16 0.40 -5.32 21.45
N ALA A 17 1.40 -4.69 22.06
CA ALA A 17 1.61 -3.25 22.00
C ALA A 17 2.24 -2.77 20.67
N LEU A 18 2.82 -3.67 19.87
CA LEU A 18 3.44 -3.32 18.59
C LEU A 18 2.44 -2.72 17.62
N GLN A 19 2.91 -1.85 16.72
CA GLN A 19 2.12 -1.39 15.58
C GLN A 19 2.54 -2.17 14.34
N CYS A 20 1.80 -3.24 14.02
CA CYS A 20 2.07 -4.09 12.87
C CYS A 20 0.80 -4.83 12.39
N HIS A 21 0.89 -5.62 11.33
CA HIS A 21 -0.29 -6.25 10.73
C HIS A 21 -1.00 -7.23 11.68
N PHE A 22 -0.26 -7.84 12.60
CA PHE A 22 -0.79 -8.76 13.60
C PHE A 22 -1.63 -8.06 14.69
N THR A 23 -1.47 -6.74 14.87
CA THR A 23 -2.14 -5.96 15.92
C THR A 23 -3.12 -4.91 15.38
N TRP A 24 -3.24 -4.78 14.05
CA TRP A 24 -4.13 -3.80 13.41
C TRP A 24 -5.56 -4.28 13.20
N ASP A 25 -5.93 -5.43 13.76
CA ASP A 25 -7.27 -6.02 13.68
C ASP A 25 -7.85 -6.04 12.25
N LEU A 26 -7.04 -6.50 11.30
CA LEU A 26 -7.44 -6.58 9.88
C LEU A 26 -8.52 -7.64 9.62
N GLU A 27 -8.82 -8.50 10.59
CA GLU A 27 -9.70 -9.66 10.48
C GLU A 27 -11.13 -9.43 11.00
N SER A 28 -11.37 -8.37 11.78
CA SER A 28 -12.69 -8.09 12.36
C SER A 28 -13.76 -7.80 11.31
N SER A 29 -13.37 -7.54 10.05
CA SER A 29 -14.30 -7.22 8.98
C SER A 29 -14.62 -8.36 8.00
N ARG A 30 -13.75 -9.39 7.84
CA ARG A 30 -13.95 -10.60 7.00
C ARG A 30 -12.71 -11.53 7.03
N PRO A 31 -12.86 -12.85 6.75
CA PRO A 31 -11.72 -13.72 6.46
C PRO A 31 -10.91 -13.16 5.28
N ILE A 32 -9.58 -13.23 5.34
CA ILE A 32 -8.69 -12.80 4.26
C ILE A 32 -9.07 -13.53 2.97
N PRO A 33 -9.67 -12.85 1.97
CA PRO A 33 -10.13 -13.54 0.76
C PRO A 33 -8.93 -13.98 -0.06
N LEU A 34 -8.99 -15.16 -0.69
CA LEU A 34 -7.98 -15.58 -1.69
C LEU A 34 -7.76 -14.51 -2.78
N ARG A 35 -8.82 -13.75 -3.12
CA ARG A 35 -8.75 -12.61 -4.04
C ARG A 35 -7.76 -11.51 -3.61
N LEU A 36 -7.53 -11.35 -2.31
CA LEU A 36 -6.56 -10.38 -1.79
C LEU A 36 -5.13 -10.85 -2.01
N ARG A 37 -4.86 -12.15 -1.90
CA ARG A 37 -3.57 -12.73 -2.30
C ARG A 37 -3.32 -12.47 -3.78
N ASP A 38 -4.29 -12.80 -4.64
CA ASP A 38 -4.17 -12.60 -6.09
C ASP A 38 -4.01 -11.11 -6.44
N HIS A 39 -4.73 -10.21 -5.73
CA HIS A 39 -4.55 -8.77 -5.88
C HIS A 39 -3.15 -8.31 -5.46
N LEU A 40 -2.65 -8.77 -4.31
CA LEU A 40 -1.33 -8.41 -3.82
C LEU A 40 -0.23 -8.93 -4.73
N GLU A 41 -0.35 -10.16 -5.27
CA GLU A 41 0.52 -10.74 -6.29
C GLU A 41 0.59 -9.85 -7.53
N ASP A 42 -0.56 -9.34 -7.95
CA ASP A 42 -0.71 -8.50 -9.12
C ASP A 42 -0.16 -7.08 -8.91
N ILE A 43 -0.22 -6.45 -7.72
CA ILE A 43 0.25 -5.06 -7.40
C ILE A 43 1.75 -4.78 -7.75
N GLY A 44 2.49 -5.80 -8.16
CA GLY A 44 3.78 -5.65 -8.84
C GLY A 44 4.98 -5.89 -7.92
N THR A 45 6.04 -6.45 -8.51
CA THR A 45 7.33 -6.78 -7.88
C THR A 45 8.46 -5.92 -8.42
N GLU A 46 8.14 -4.81 -9.08
CA GLU A 46 9.09 -4.09 -9.92
C GLU A 46 9.84 -2.95 -9.22
N GLU A 47 10.99 -2.64 -9.81
CA GLU A 47 11.82 -1.49 -9.47
C GLU A 47 11.06 -0.18 -9.73
N GLY A 48 11.07 0.72 -8.74
CA GLY A 48 10.37 2.02 -8.84
C GLY A 48 9.04 2.11 -8.09
N ASN A 49 8.50 1.01 -7.54
CA ASN A 49 7.35 1.09 -6.64
C ASN A 49 7.79 1.50 -5.23
N SER A 50 7.46 2.73 -4.82
CA SER A 50 7.75 3.29 -3.50
C SER A 50 7.09 2.53 -2.34
N TRP A 51 6.00 1.80 -2.61
CA TRP A 51 5.27 0.99 -1.64
C TRP A 51 5.75 -0.46 -1.56
N LEU A 52 6.79 -0.87 -2.31
CA LEU A 52 7.22 -2.26 -2.42
C LEU A 52 7.51 -2.95 -1.08
N GLY A 53 8.17 -2.26 -0.14
CA GLY A 53 8.42 -2.78 1.20
C GLY A 53 7.11 -3.10 1.96
N HIS A 54 6.15 -2.18 1.90
CA HIS A 54 4.82 -2.33 2.53
C HIS A 54 4.01 -3.45 1.87
N ILE A 55 4.07 -3.58 0.53
CA ILE A 55 3.46 -4.69 -0.21
C ILE A 55 4.01 -6.03 0.28
N TYR A 56 5.32 -6.16 0.42
CA TYR A 56 5.93 -7.38 0.92
C TYR A 56 5.61 -7.67 2.39
N ASN A 57 5.54 -6.64 3.26
CA ASN A 57 5.04 -6.82 4.63
C ASN A 57 3.62 -7.40 4.62
N LEU A 58 2.73 -6.82 3.81
CA LEU A 58 1.34 -7.25 3.77
C LEU A 58 1.19 -8.66 3.17
N ARG A 59 1.95 -8.98 2.12
CA ARG A 59 2.02 -10.34 1.56
C ARG A 59 2.52 -11.33 2.61
N GLY A 60 3.56 -11.00 3.37
CA GLY A 60 4.08 -11.87 4.42
C GLY A 60 3.02 -12.18 5.48
N PHE A 61 2.28 -11.17 5.92
CA PHE A 61 1.15 -11.35 6.83
C PHE A 61 0.05 -12.25 6.24
N VAL A 62 -0.36 -12.00 4.99
CA VAL A 62 -1.37 -12.83 4.30
C VAL A 62 -0.91 -14.28 4.18
N GLN A 63 0.34 -14.53 3.79
CA GLN A 63 0.86 -15.90 3.68
C GLN A 63 0.90 -16.62 5.02
N TYR A 64 1.30 -15.92 6.09
CA TYR A 64 1.24 -16.46 7.44
C TYR A 64 -0.18 -16.90 7.80
N LYS A 65 -1.17 -16.07 7.53
CA LYS A 65 -2.58 -16.36 7.81
C LYS A 65 -3.15 -17.50 6.98
N LEU A 66 -2.58 -17.74 5.79
CA LEU A 66 -2.90 -18.90 4.95
C LEU A 66 -2.14 -20.18 5.37
N GLY A 67 -1.27 -20.11 6.39
CA GLY A 67 -0.50 -21.25 6.90
C GLY A 67 0.87 -21.44 6.23
N PHE A 68 1.29 -20.54 5.34
CA PHE A 68 2.58 -20.61 4.63
C PHE A 68 3.64 -19.78 5.38
N THR A 69 4.15 -20.33 6.48
CA THR A 69 5.08 -19.62 7.38
C THR A 69 6.45 -19.34 6.76
N GLU A 70 6.99 -20.24 5.93
CA GLU A 70 8.25 -20.03 5.21
C GLU A 70 8.13 -18.89 4.19
N ASP A 71 7.03 -18.86 3.44
CA ASP A 71 6.73 -17.76 2.50
C ASP A 71 6.54 -16.45 3.25
N ALA A 72 5.87 -16.46 4.41
CA ALA A 72 5.73 -15.28 5.25
C ALA A 72 7.09 -14.69 5.63
N GLN A 73 8.02 -15.53 6.10
CA GLN A 73 9.38 -15.10 6.44
C GLN A 73 10.13 -14.55 5.23
N SER A 74 10.05 -15.24 4.09
CA SER A 74 10.66 -14.83 2.82
C SER A 74 10.17 -13.44 2.40
N PHE A 75 8.87 -13.18 2.48
CA PHE A 75 8.30 -11.87 2.16
C PHE A 75 8.70 -10.79 3.16
N PHE A 76 8.73 -11.06 4.47
CA PHE A 76 9.23 -10.08 5.44
C PHE A 76 10.71 -9.73 5.22
N ASN A 77 11.54 -10.68 4.80
CA ASN A 77 12.94 -10.41 4.44
C ASN A 77 13.03 -9.54 3.17
N LYS A 78 12.26 -9.86 2.13
CA LYS A 78 12.15 -9.04 0.91
C LYS A 78 11.66 -7.62 1.20
N ALA A 79 10.75 -7.46 2.17
CA ALA A 79 10.29 -6.14 2.59
C ALA A 79 11.45 -5.31 3.15
N ALA A 80 12.24 -5.88 4.07
CA ALA A 80 13.41 -5.20 4.63
C ALA A 80 14.44 -4.81 3.55
N GLU A 81 14.73 -5.71 2.60
CA GLU A 81 15.61 -5.43 1.46
C GLU A 81 15.06 -4.31 0.57
N ALA A 82 13.77 -4.35 0.23
CA ALA A 82 13.11 -3.33 -0.58
C ALA A 82 13.17 -1.96 0.10
N PHE A 83 12.90 -1.90 1.40
CA PHE A 83 13.02 -0.67 2.18
C PHE A 83 14.43 -0.08 2.14
N ARG A 84 15.46 -0.91 2.37
CA ARG A 84 16.86 -0.44 2.34
C ARG A 84 17.24 0.11 0.98
N ARG A 85 16.83 -0.57 -0.10
CA ARG A 85 17.09 -0.14 -1.46
C ARG A 85 16.39 1.18 -1.79
N ILE A 86 15.10 1.29 -1.48
CA ILE A 86 14.29 2.49 -1.80
C ILE A 86 14.75 3.69 -0.99
N ARG A 87 15.04 3.50 0.30
CA ARG A 87 15.45 4.59 1.20
C ARG A 87 16.95 4.86 1.16
N ASN A 88 17.72 4.03 0.45
CA ASN A 88 19.18 4.07 0.37
C ASN A 88 19.84 4.16 1.76
N ALA A 89 19.34 3.37 2.71
CA ALA A 89 19.78 3.37 4.10
C ALA A 89 19.49 2.01 4.76
N ASP A 90 20.41 1.52 5.59
CA ASP A 90 20.31 0.19 6.20
C ASP A 90 19.21 0.08 7.26
N GLU A 91 18.91 1.19 7.92
CA GLU A 91 17.93 1.28 9.01
C GLU A 91 17.16 2.60 8.99
N GLY A 92 15.93 2.55 9.50
CA GLY A 92 15.07 3.72 9.63
C GLY A 92 13.70 3.35 10.19
N PRO A 93 12.86 4.35 10.51
CA PRO A 93 11.56 4.11 11.13
C PRO A 93 10.58 3.32 10.24
N TRP A 94 10.79 3.30 8.93
CA TRP A 94 10.02 2.47 7.97
C TRP A 94 10.20 0.95 8.19
N LEU A 95 11.17 0.50 8.99
CA LEU A 95 11.34 -0.91 9.36
C LEU A 95 10.54 -1.33 10.61
N VAL A 96 9.92 -0.39 11.32
CA VAL A 96 9.24 -0.69 12.60
C VAL A 96 8.13 -1.73 12.41
N VAL A 97 7.28 -1.57 11.39
CA VAL A 97 6.20 -2.53 11.11
C VAL A 97 6.77 -3.87 10.66
N ASN A 98 7.84 -3.87 9.85
CA ASN A 98 8.51 -5.08 9.39
C ASN A 98 9.06 -5.91 10.55
N TYR A 99 9.82 -5.29 11.45
CA TYR A 99 10.37 -5.95 12.63
C TYR A 99 9.27 -6.37 13.61
N GLY A 100 8.19 -5.61 13.71
CA GLY A 100 7.01 -6.04 14.47
C GLY A 100 6.38 -7.32 13.92
N ASN A 101 6.23 -7.42 12.59
CA ASN A 101 5.73 -8.63 11.95
C ASN A 101 6.67 -9.84 12.16
N LEU A 102 7.99 -9.64 12.05
CA LEU A 102 8.98 -10.69 12.32
C LEU A 102 8.96 -11.13 13.78
N ALA A 103 8.82 -10.21 14.73
CA ALA A 103 8.70 -10.54 16.15
C ALA A 103 7.49 -11.45 16.41
N TRP A 104 6.34 -11.14 15.81
CA TRP A 104 5.14 -11.98 15.88
C TRP A 104 5.31 -13.34 15.19
N LEU A 105 5.92 -13.36 14.01
CA LEU A 105 6.16 -14.62 13.28
C LEU A 105 7.02 -15.58 14.11
N HIS A 106 8.16 -15.11 14.64
CA HIS A 106 9.05 -15.94 15.44
C HIS A 106 8.40 -16.40 16.75
N HIS A 107 7.59 -15.54 17.38
CA HIS A 107 6.81 -15.94 18.56
C HIS A 107 5.85 -17.10 18.25
N HIS A 108 5.09 -17.01 17.15
CA HIS A 108 4.19 -18.08 16.72
C HIS A 108 4.90 -19.38 16.32
N LEU A 109 6.16 -19.30 15.85
CA LEU A 109 7.00 -20.45 15.55
C LEU A 109 7.67 -21.06 16.80
N GLY A 110 7.48 -20.46 17.99
CA GLY A 110 8.09 -20.90 19.24
C GLY A 110 9.53 -20.41 19.46
N ASP A 111 10.06 -19.59 18.56
CA ASP A 111 11.40 -19.00 18.66
C ASP A 111 11.38 -17.70 19.48
N GLN A 112 11.33 -17.87 20.80
CA GLN A 112 11.24 -16.76 21.75
C GLN A 112 12.49 -15.86 21.72
N ALA A 113 13.67 -16.42 21.43
CA ALA A 113 14.92 -15.68 21.39
C ALA A 113 14.93 -14.70 20.21
N GLU A 114 14.55 -15.16 19.02
CA GLU A 114 14.51 -14.31 17.83
C GLU A 114 13.34 -13.31 17.90
N SER A 115 12.19 -13.70 18.47
CA SER A 115 11.09 -12.76 18.74
C SER A 115 11.54 -11.60 19.63
N GLN A 116 12.26 -11.90 20.73
CA GLN A 116 12.80 -10.88 21.63
C GLN A 116 13.88 -10.01 20.97
N ALA A 117 14.68 -10.58 20.05
CA ALA A 117 15.66 -9.83 19.28
C ALA A 117 15.00 -8.80 18.37
N TYR A 118 13.91 -9.17 17.67
CA TYR A 118 13.14 -8.23 16.85
C TYR A 118 12.41 -7.16 17.66
N LEU A 119 11.86 -7.50 18.83
CA LEU A 119 11.33 -6.50 19.76
C LEU A 119 12.38 -5.47 20.15
N SER A 120 13.59 -5.92 20.46
CA SER A 120 14.69 -5.02 20.81
C SER A 120 15.08 -4.10 19.64
N LYS A 121 14.98 -4.58 18.39
CA LYS A 121 15.18 -3.75 17.19
C LYS A 121 14.07 -2.70 17.04
N VAL A 122 12.80 -3.07 17.29
CA VAL A 122 11.69 -2.10 17.29
C VAL A 122 11.91 -1.03 18.35
N ASP A 123 12.25 -1.41 19.59
CA ASP A 123 12.52 -0.47 20.68
C ASP A 123 13.69 0.47 20.33
N ALA A 124 14.77 -0.06 19.75
CA ALA A 124 15.91 0.76 19.32
C ALA A 124 15.52 1.78 18.24
N LEU A 125 14.72 1.39 17.25
CA LEU A 125 14.23 2.29 16.20
C LEU A 125 13.31 3.36 16.77
N MET A 126 12.36 2.99 17.65
CA MET A 126 11.42 3.95 18.24
C MET A 126 12.10 4.92 19.23
N ASN A 127 13.19 4.50 19.87
CA ASN A 127 14.02 5.40 20.69
C ASN A 127 14.85 6.36 19.84
N LYS A 128 15.37 5.90 18.69
CA LYS A 128 16.16 6.72 17.75
C LYS A 128 15.28 7.69 16.94
N TYR A 129 14.08 7.27 16.59
CA TYR A 129 13.09 8.01 15.80
C TYR A 129 11.76 8.07 16.57
N PRO A 130 11.70 8.88 17.65
CA PRO A 130 10.52 8.93 18.50
C PRO A 130 9.30 9.48 17.75
N SER A 131 8.12 9.01 18.14
CA SER A 131 6.86 9.64 17.74
C SER A 131 6.80 11.10 18.19
N PRO A 132 6.03 11.97 17.50
CA PRO A 132 5.92 13.39 17.88
C PRO A 132 5.35 13.61 19.30
N SER A 133 4.50 12.69 19.78
CA SER A 133 3.94 12.69 21.13
C SER A 133 3.55 11.28 21.55
N GLN A 134 3.30 11.05 22.86
CA GLN A 134 2.92 9.73 23.39
C GLN A 134 1.62 9.18 22.78
N ASP A 135 0.66 10.05 22.44
CA ASP A 135 -0.63 9.66 21.86
C ASP A 135 -0.61 9.54 20.32
N GLN A 136 0.56 9.73 19.70
CA GLN A 136 0.71 9.72 18.25
C GLN A 136 1.66 8.61 17.80
N LEU A 137 1.36 8.04 16.63
CA LEU A 137 2.26 7.10 15.97
C LEU A 137 3.29 7.87 15.16
N HIS A 138 4.43 7.22 14.88
CA HIS A 138 5.39 7.72 13.92
C HIS A 138 4.74 7.81 12.52
N PRO A 139 5.03 8.85 11.70
CA PRO A 139 4.37 9.05 10.41
C PRO A 139 4.49 7.86 9.44
N GLU A 140 5.63 7.18 9.39
CA GLU A 140 5.80 5.94 8.59
C GLU A 140 4.80 4.83 9.00
N ILE A 141 4.49 4.71 10.30
CA ILE A 141 3.51 3.73 10.80
C ILE A 141 2.10 4.15 10.37
N TYR A 142 1.77 5.44 10.44
CA TYR A 142 0.49 5.94 9.92
C TYR A 142 0.35 5.70 8.42
N ALA A 143 1.40 5.94 7.64
CA ALA A 143 1.41 5.75 6.20
C ALA A 143 1.21 4.27 5.82
N GLU A 144 1.93 3.34 6.45
CA GLU A 144 1.75 1.90 6.21
C GLU A 144 0.36 1.42 6.61
N LYS A 145 -0.13 1.84 7.79
CA LYS A 145 -1.48 1.49 8.26
C LYS A 145 -2.57 2.01 7.32
N ALA A 146 -2.42 3.24 6.82
CA ALA A 146 -3.31 3.83 5.85
C ALA A 146 -3.32 3.03 4.54
N TRP A 147 -2.14 2.71 3.99
CA TRP A 147 -2.00 1.93 2.77
C TRP A 147 -2.59 0.52 2.90
N THR A 148 -2.33 -0.15 4.02
CA THR A 148 -2.91 -1.47 4.33
C THR A 148 -4.44 -1.41 4.39
N LEU A 149 -5.01 -0.41 5.06
CA LEU A 149 -6.46 -0.22 5.12
C LEU A 149 -7.07 0.15 3.77
N MET A 150 -6.36 0.91 2.92
CA MET A 150 -6.79 1.10 1.52
C MET A 150 -6.83 -0.21 0.74
N THR A 151 -6.08 -1.22 1.13
CA THR A 151 -6.08 -2.51 0.45
C THR A 151 -7.16 -3.46 1.03
N PHE A 152 -7.39 -3.41 2.35
CA PHE A 152 -8.28 -4.35 3.06
C PHE A 152 -9.71 -3.85 3.30
N SER A 153 -9.88 -2.58 3.66
CA SER A 153 -11.16 -2.07 4.16
C SER A 153 -12.12 -1.75 3.01
N THR A 154 -13.42 -2.00 3.18
CA THR A 154 -14.43 -1.48 2.25
C THR A 154 -14.68 0.01 2.46
N ASP A 155 -14.50 0.49 3.69
CA ASP A 155 -14.59 1.91 4.04
C ASP A 155 -13.18 2.52 4.07
N LYS A 156 -12.93 3.43 3.14
CA LYS A 156 -11.62 4.08 2.97
C LYS A 156 -11.45 5.33 3.83
N THR A 157 -12.48 5.78 4.54
CA THR A 157 -12.42 7.02 5.35
C THR A 157 -11.33 6.96 6.43
N LEU A 158 -11.18 5.81 7.09
CA LEU A 158 -10.14 5.61 8.10
C LEU A 158 -8.73 5.62 7.49
N ALA A 159 -8.55 5.04 6.31
CA ALA A 159 -7.28 5.09 5.59
C ALA A 159 -6.91 6.54 5.22
N VAL A 160 -7.89 7.32 4.75
CA VAL A 160 -7.74 8.74 4.44
C VAL A 160 -7.33 9.54 5.68
N ASP A 161 -7.94 9.29 6.84
CA ASP A 161 -7.54 9.96 8.10
C ASP A 161 -6.09 9.66 8.48
N TYR A 162 -5.67 8.39 8.41
CA TYR A 162 -4.29 8.02 8.73
C TYR A 162 -3.28 8.65 7.77
N PHE A 163 -3.54 8.66 6.45
CA PHE A 163 -2.69 9.38 5.51
C PHE A 163 -2.62 10.88 5.84
N GLN A 164 -3.76 11.49 6.17
CA GLN A 164 -3.78 12.91 6.53
C GLN A 164 -2.93 13.20 7.78
N ARG A 165 -2.93 12.31 8.79
CA ARG A 165 -2.06 12.43 9.95
C ARG A 165 -0.58 12.31 9.58
N ALA A 166 -0.22 11.34 8.74
CA ALA A 166 1.15 11.17 8.26
C ALA A 166 1.65 12.42 7.49
N ILE A 167 0.83 12.93 6.55
CA ILE A 167 1.16 14.10 5.72
C ILE A 167 1.29 15.38 6.55
N ARG A 168 0.47 15.56 7.60
CA ARG A 168 0.61 16.72 8.51
C ARG A 168 1.98 16.76 9.18
N MET A 169 2.59 15.60 9.40
CA MET A 169 3.91 15.48 10.02
C MET A 169 5.05 15.57 8.99
N GLN A 170 4.86 15.01 7.80
CA GLN A 170 5.82 15.05 6.70
C GLN A 170 5.11 15.32 5.36
N PRO A 171 4.89 16.60 5.01
CA PRO A 171 4.07 16.98 3.86
C PRO A 171 4.74 16.69 2.51
N ASP A 172 6.07 16.59 2.49
CA ASP A 172 6.88 16.46 1.27
C ASP A 172 6.89 15.02 0.71
N MET A 173 6.27 14.07 1.40
CA MET A 173 6.16 12.68 0.96
C MET A 173 5.16 12.57 -0.20
N VAL A 174 5.69 12.59 -1.43
CA VAL A 174 4.90 12.58 -2.67
C VAL A 174 3.95 11.40 -2.72
N GLU A 175 4.43 10.21 -2.35
CA GLU A 175 3.67 8.97 -2.52
C GLU A 175 2.53 8.84 -1.50
N TRP A 176 2.69 9.48 -0.34
CA TRP A 176 1.61 9.58 0.65
C TRP A 176 0.52 10.52 0.17
N ASN A 177 0.89 11.65 -0.44
CA ASN A 177 -0.07 12.58 -1.04
C ASN A 177 -0.82 11.92 -2.20
N SER A 178 -0.13 11.19 -3.08
CA SER A 178 -0.75 10.41 -4.16
C SER A 178 -1.75 9.38 -3.61
N SER A 179 -1.35 8.57 -2.64
CA SER A 179 -2.23 7.58 -2.01
C SER A 179 -3.40 8.20 -1.24
N TYR A 180 -3.18 9.32 -0.55
CA TYR A 180 -4.23 10.07 0.14
C TYR A 180 -5.34 10.48 -0.82
N VAL A 181 -4.98 11.10 -1.95
CA VAL A 181 -5.99 11.58 -2.91
C VAL A 181 -6.70 10.42 -3.61
N LEU A 182 -5.99 9.32 -3.91
CA LEU A 182 -6.63 8.09 -4.41
C LEU A 182 -7.62 7.52 -3.40
N GLY A 183 -7.27 7.51 -2.11
CA GLY A 183 -8.17 7.10 -1.02
C GLY A 183 -9.41 7.98 -0.93
N LEU A 184 -9.27 9.30 -1.12
CA LEU A 184 -10.41 10.22 -1.19
C LEU A 184 -11.34 9.88 -2.38
N VAL A 185 -10.78 9.65 -3.57
CA VAL A 185 -11.58 9.28 -4.75
C VAL A 185 -12.41 8.03 -4.48
N ASP A 186 -11.81 6.99 -3.89
CA ASP A 186 -12.50 5.73 -3.62
C ASP A 186 -13.52 5.88 -2.47
N ALA A 187 -13.20 6.64 -1.42
CA ALA A 187 -14.12 6.93 -0.32
C ALA A 187 -15.38 7.69 -0.79
N PHE A 188 -15.23 8.57 -1.78
CA PHE A 188 -16.30 9.46 -2.23
C PHE A 188 -16.92 9.06 -3.57
N LYS A 189 -16.51 7.93 -4.17
CA LYS A 189 -16.97 7.46 -5.49
C LYS A 189 -18.50 7.36 -5.63
N TYR A 190 -19.21 7.20 -4.51
CA TYR A 190 -20.68 7.06 -4.47
C TYR A 190 -21.39 8.17 -3.69
N SER A 191 -20.68 9.21 -3.27
CA SER A 191 -21.23 10.25 -2.40
C SER A 191 -21.43 11.56 -3.16
N ASP A 192 -22.66 12.06 -3.21
CA ASP A 192 -22.98 13.40 -3.74
C ASP A 192 -22.67 14.46 -2.68
N THR A 193 -21.37 14.64 -2.38
CA THR A 193 -20.91 15.48 -1.27
C THR A 193 -20.62 16.93 -1.68
N GLY A 194 -20.70 17.25 -2.98
CA GLY A 194 -20.33 18.58 -3.50
C GLY A 194 -18.84 18.95 -3.34
N LEU A 195 -18.00 18.04 -2.83
CA LEU A 195 -16.55 18.22 -2.62
C LEU A 195 -15.71 17.94 -3.87
N GLU A 196 -16.38 17.57 -4.94
CA GLU A 196 -15.83 17.20 -6.23
C GLU A 196 -14.83 18.19 -6.84
N ALA A 197 -15.10 19.50 -6.76
CA ALA A 197 -14.21 20.52 -7.31
C ALA A 197 -12.90 20.62 -6.50
N ASP A 198 -12.98 20.48 -5.18
CA ASP A 198 -11.80 20.45 -4.30
C ASP A 198 -10.99 19.16 -4.52
N LEU A 199 -11.67 18.01 -4.67
CA LEU A 199 -11.03 16.74 -4.99
C LEU A 199 -10.28 16.79 -6.33
N LEU A 200 -10.89 17.34 -7.38
CA LEU A 200 -10.22 17.54 -8.68
C LEU A 200 -8.97 18.41 -8.56
N LYS A 201 -9.03 19.47 -7.75
CA LYS A 201 -7.87 20.34 -7.50
C LYS A 201 -6.75 19.56 -6.80
N LYS A 202 -7.08 18.79 -5.76
CA LYS A 202 -6.12 17.92 -5.05
C LYS A 202 -5.50 16.88 -5.97
N MET A 203 -6.30 16.23 -6.83
CA MET A 203 -5.79 15.27 -7.80
C MET A 203 -4.85 15.90 -8.81
N ARG A 204 -5.18 17.10 -9.31
CA ARG A 204 -4.30 17.84 -10.21
C ARG A 204 -2.95 18.11 -9.58
N MET A 205 -2.96 18.65 -8.35
CA MET A 205 -1.73 18.94 -7.61
C MET A 205 -0.90 17.68 -7.36
N ALA A 206 -1.54 16.58 -6.94
CA ALA A 206 -0.84 15.31 -6.74
C ALA A 206 -0.24 14.77 -8.05
N LYS A 207 -0.96 14.84 -9.18
CA LYS A 207 -0.44 14.44 -10.50
C LYS A 207 0.74 15.30 -10.95
N GLU A 208 0.73 16.59 -10.64
CA GLU A 208 1.85 17.50 -10.95
C GLU A 208 3.08 17.18 -10.11
N GLN A 209 2.90 16.73 -8.87
CA GLN A 209 3.97 16.29 -7.97
C GLN A 209 4.47 14.87 -8.28
N ASP A 210 3.62 14.00 -8.83
CA ASP A 210 3.89 12.60 -9.12
C ASP A 210 3.58 12.25 -10.60
N PRO A 211 4.31 12.82 -11.57
CA PRO A 211 3.96 12.72 -12.99
C PRO A 211 4.15 11.32 -13.58
N GLU A 212 4.96 10.47 -12.95
CA GLU A 212 5.22 9.09 -13.37
C GLU A 212 4.18 8.09 -12.84
N ASN A 213 3.33 8.52 -11.91
CA ASN A 213 2.25 7.68 -11.38
C ASN A 213 1.07 7.59 -12.35
N LEU A 214 1.16 6.61 -13.25
CA LEU A 214 0.16 6.34 -14.27
C LEU A 214 -1.21 5.97 -13.66
N TYR A 215 -1.24 5.37 -12.47
CA TYR A 215 -2.47 5.07 -11.73
C TYR A 215 -3.22 6.35 -11.36
N LEU A 216 -2.51 7.30 -10.76
CA LEU A 216 -3.04 8.60 -10.37
C LEU A 216 -3.51 9.38 -11.60
N ALA A 217 -2.71 9.36 -12.68
CA ALA A 217 -3.09 9.99 -13.94
C ALA A 217 -4.37 9.40 -14.54
N ALA A 218 -4.54 8.07 -14.48
CA ALA A 218 -5.73 7.40 -15.01
C ALA A 218 -6.99 7.75 -14.21
N HIS A 219 -6.92 7.72 -12.87
CA HIS A 219 -8.05 8.13 -12.02
C HIS A 219 -8.39 9.62 -12.17
N TYR A 220 -7.39 10.48 -12.33
CA TYR A 220 -7.63 11.90 -12.59
C TYR A 220 -8.37 12.10 -13.92
N LEU A 221 -8.01 11.32 -14.94
CA LEU A 221 -8.69 11.33 -16.23
C LEU A 221 -10.14 10.85 -16.09
N THR A 222 -10.40 9.78 -15.35
CA THR A 222 -11.76 9.30 -15.04
C THR A 222 -12.61 10.41 -14.41
N LEU A 223 -12.10 11.07 -13.37
CA LEU A 223 -12.85 12.13 -12.69
C LEU A 223 -13.12 13.37 -13.57
N ARG A 224 -12.25 13.64 -14.54
CA ARG A 224 -12.42 14.73 -15.53
C ARG A 224 -13.34 14.35 -16.69
N ALA A 225 -13.34 13.08 -17.08
CA ALA A 225 -14.10 12.56 -18.22
C ALA A 225 -15.61 12.83 -18.10
N ASP A 226 -16.12 12.82 -16.87
CA ASP A 226 -17.53 13.12 -16.58
C ASP A 226 -17.90 14.60 -16.80
N ARG A 227 -16.91 15.50 -16.93
CA ARG A 227 -17.11 16.97 -16.99
C ARG A 227 -16.66 17.60 -18.28
N GLU A 228 -15.63 17.03 -18.91
CA GLU A 228 -14.96 17.61 -20.07
C GLU A 228 -15.17 16.75 -21.32
N ARG A 229 -15.43 17.40 -22.46
CA ARG A 229 -15.71 16.72 -23.75
C ARG A 229 -14.46 16.39 -24.57
N LYS A 230 -13.25 16.61 -24.06
CA LYS A 230 -11.99 16.43 -24.81
C LYS A 230 -10.92 15.77 -23.96
N ILE A 231 -10.99 14.45 -23.85
CA ILE A 231 -10.06 13.63 -23.05
C ILE A 231 -9.38 12.55 -23.88
N GLU A 232 -9.81 12.35 -25.13
CA GLU A 232 -9.47 11.18 -25.94
C GLU A 232 -7.98 11.11 -26.27
N ASP A 233 -7.37 12.26 -26.58
CA ASP A 233 -5.94 12.32 -26.88
C ASP A 233 -5.08 12.08 -25.62
N GLU A 234 -5.51 12.59 -24.47
CA GLU A 234 -4.86 12.32 -23.18
C GLU A 234 -5.02 10.84 -22.79
N ALA A 235 -6.20 10.25 -23.00
CA ALA A 235 -6.47 8.83 -22.78
C ALA A 235 -5.57 7.95 -23.65
N ARG A 236 -5.45 8.27 -24.95
CA ARG A 236 -4.59 7.55 -25.89
C ARG A 236 -3.12 7.66 -25.55
N GLU A 237 -2.67 8.83 -25.10
CA GLU A 237 -1.28 9.00 -24.68
C GLU A 237 -0.98 8.22 -23.41
N LEU A 238 -1.87 8.28 -22.41
CA LEU A 238 -1.75 7.49 -21.20
C LEU A 238 -1.76 5.98 -21.50
N ALA A 239 -2.63 5.53 -22.41
CA ALA A 239 -2.71 4.13 -22.84
C ALA A 239 -1.41 3.64 -23.48
N ARG A 240 -0.70 4.50 -24.24
CA ARG A 240 0.62 4.18 -24.78
C ARG A 240 1.66 4.06 -23.67
N LYS A 241 1.65 4.95 -22.67
CA LYS A 241 2.55 4.88 -21.51
C LYS A 241 2.34 3.59 -20.73
N VAL A 242 1.09 3.26 -20.41
CA VAL A 242 0.72 2.01 -19.72
C VAL A 242 1.14 0.78 -20.53
N LEU A 243 1.02 0.79 -21.87
CA LEU A 243 1.47 -0.33 -22.70
C LEU A 243 2.98 -0.54 -22.74
N ARG A 244 3.78 0.52 -22.50
CA ARG A 244 5.25 0.43 -22.47
C ARG A 244 5.73 -0.23 -21.19
N ASN A 245 4.99 -0.05 -20.09
CA ASN A 245 5.28 -0.69 -18.83
C ASN A 245 3.97 -1.19 -18.17
N PRO A 246 3.38 -2.29 -18.68
CA PRO A 246 2.09 -2.80 -18.22
C PRO A 246 2.26 -3.58 -16.90
N VAL A 247 2.65 -2.89 -15.85
CA VAL A 247 2.98 -3.50 -14.56
C VAL A 247 1.79 -3.38 -13.63
N SER A 248 1.17 -4.49 -13.26
CA SER A 248 0.15 -4.58 -12.21
C SER A 248 -1.20 -3.89 -12.45
N SER A 249 -2.20 -4.25 -11.63
CA SER A 249 -3.44 -3.48 -11.42
C SER A 249 -3.20 -2.02 -11.01
N TYR A 250 -2.02 -1.67 -10.50
CA TYR A 250 -1.60 -0.30 -10.20
C TYR A 250 -1.00 0.45 -11.41
N SER A 251 -1.01 -0.09 -12.63
CA SER A 251 -0.66 0.69 -13.83
C SER A 251 -1.76 1.66 -14.29
N GLY A 252 -2.95 1.62 -13.67
CA GLY A 252 -4.10 2.43 -14.10
C GLY A 252 -4.88 1.80 -15.25
N ILE A 253 -4.66 0.52 -15.54
CA ILE A 253 -5.33 -0.21 -16.63
C ILE A 253 -6.85 -0.16 -16.48
N LYS A 254 -7.36 -0.54 -15.30
CA LYS A 254 -8.80 -0.57 -15.02
C LYS A 254 -9.47 0.81 -15.15
N PRO A 255 -9.03 1.87 -14.45
CA PRO A 255 -9.65 3.19 -14.60
C PRO A 255 -9.54 3.72 -16.03
N LEU A 256 -8.45 3.43 -16.75
CA LEU A 256 -8.31 3.82 -18.14
C LEU A 256 -9.26 3.04 -19.07
N LEU A 257 -9.50 1.74 -18.82
CA LEU A 257 -10.53 0.99 -19.54
C LEU A 257 -11.92 1.60 -19.32
N GLU A 258 -12.25 1.99 -18.10
CA GLU A 258 -13.51 2.69 -17.77
C GLU A 258 -13.64 3.98 -18.60
N VAL A 259 -12.58 4.79 -18.70
CA VAL A 259 -12.55 5.99 -19.55
C VAL A 259 -12.83 5.65 -21.02
N TYR A 260 -12.16 4.63 -21.55
CA TYR A 260 -12.32 4.24 -22.94
C TYR A 260 -13.74 3.77 -23.26
N ILE A 261 -14.31 2.95 -22.39
CA ILE A 261 -15.66 2.38 -22.58
C ILE A 261 -16.72 3.48 -22.53
N ASN A 262 -16.61 4.40 -21.57
CA ASN A 262 -17.67 5.38 -21.30
C ASN A 262 -17.54 6.68 -22.10
N HIS A 263 -16.33 7.08 -22.50
CA HIS A 263 -16.07 8.42 -23.02
C HIS A 263 -15.22 8.48 -24.30
N VAL A 264 -14.61 7.38 -24.75
CA VAL A 264 -13.77 7.39 -25.97
C VAL A 264 -14.38 6.52 -27.07
N SER A 265 -14.28 5.19 -26.94
CA SER A 265 -14.81 4.21 -27.90
C SER A 265 -14.64 2.80 -27.35
N ILE A 266 -15.72 2.00 -27.36
CA ILE A 266 -15.68 0.58 -26.99
C ILE A 266 -14.74 -0.21 -27.92
N ASP A 267 -14.73 0.07 -29.23
CA ASP A 267 -13.83 -0.60 -30.16
C ASP A 267 -12.35 -0.33 -29.87
N GLU A 268 -12.00 0.92 -29.55
CA GLU A 268 -10.65 1.27 -29.10
C GLU A 268 -10.31 0.57 -27.77
N ALA A 269 -11.26 0.45 -26.84
CA ALA A 269 -11.09 -0.27 -25.57
C ALA A 269 -10.72 -1.75 -25.82
N ILE A 270 -11.47 -2.44 -26.68
CA ILE A 270 -11.23 -3.84 -27.05
C ILE A 270 -9.87 -4.01 -27.71
N ASN A 271 -9.52 -3.12 -28.65
CA ASN A 271 -8.23 -3.17 -29.32
C ASN A 271 -7.07 -2.94 -28.34
N TRP A 272 -7.21 -1.96 -27.44
CA TRP A 272 -6.21 -1.68 -26.42
C TRP A 272 -6.02 -2.86 -25.47
N GLN A 273 -7.10 -3.47 -24.97
CA GLN A 273 -7.03 -4.65 -24.12
C GLN A 273 -6.36 -5.84 -24.82
N ARG A 274 -6.63 -6.06 -26.12
CA ARG A 274 -5.95 -7.09 -26.92
C ARG A 274 -4.45 -6.84 -27.04
N ARG A 275 -4.03 -5.58 -27.20
CA ARG A 275 -2.61 -5.19 -27.26
C ARG A 275 -1.93 -5.39 -25.90
N LEU A 276 -2.59 -5.00 -24.82
CA LEU A 276 -2.12 -5.21 -23.46
C LEU A 276 -1.87 -6.71 -23.19
N TRP A 277 -2.83 -7.56 -23.53
CA TRP A 277 -2.71 -9.02 -23.36
C TRP A 277 -1.51 -9.59 -24.13
N LYS A 278 -1.32 -9.17 -25.39
CA LYS A 278 -0.15 -9.59 -26.18
C LYS A 278 1.16 -9.16 -25.56
N ASN A 279 1.25 -7.92 -25.06
CA ASN A 279 2.46 -7.42 -24.41
C ASN A 279 2.80 -8.23 -23.15
N ILE A 280 1.81 -8.50 -22.30
CA ILE A 280 2.00 -9.30 -21.07
C ILE A 280 2.45 -10.73 -21.42
N GLN A 281 1.88 -11.34 -22.47
CA GLN A 281 2.32 -12.67 -22.91
C GLN A 281 3.76 -12.68 -23.45
N MET A 282 4.18 -11.63 -24.18
CA MET A 282 5.53 -11.54 -24.72
C MET A 282 6.59 -11.21 -23.67
N SER A 283 6.23 -10.59 -22.54
CA SER A 283 7.16 -10.29 -21.44
C SER A 283 7.41 -11.46 -20.49
N VAL A 284 6.66 -12.57 -20.64
CA VAL A 284 6.76 -13.78 -19.82
C VAL A 284 7.55 -14.91 -20.53
N ILE A 285 7.98 -14.68 -21.78
CA ILE A 285 8.83 -15.60 -22.59
C ILE A 285 10.24 -15.02 -22.67
#